data_AF-A0A840ISM5-F1
#
_entry.id   AF-A0A840ISM5-F1
#
_cell.length_a   1.000
_cell.length_b   1.000
_cell.length_c   1.000
_cell.angle_alpha   90.00
_cell.angle_beta   90.00
_cell.angle_gamma   90.00
#
_symmetry.space_group_name_H-M   'P 1'
#
loop_
_entity.id
_entity.type
_entity.pdbx_description
1 polymer ?
#
loop_
_entity_poly.entity_id
_entity_poly.type
_entity_poly.pdbx_seq_one_letter_code
_entity_poly.pdbx_strand_id
1 'polypeptide(L)'
;MATDPRPGGGWRARIRSAEYGVDRRMGGVYREVRPPSRLVFTYRWEEPDDEVGETVVTITFADADGKTEMTFHQGRFPDETEREGHRYGWMSAFEDLAAALDAPGDSPRSR
;
A
#
# COMPACT_ATOMS: atom_id res chain seq x y z
N MET A 1 10.30 -7.08 7.76
CA MET A 1 9.50 -5.95 7.22
C MET A 1 9.77 -4.77 8.12
N ALA A 2 10.17 -3.64 7.57
CA ALA A 2 10.50 -2.43 8.33
C ALA A 2 9.73 -1.26 7.71
N THR A 3 9.03 -0.50 8.54
CA THR A 3 8.35 0.74 8.16
C THR A 3 8.67 1.82 9.19
N ASP A 4 8.85 3.03 8.72
CA ASP A 4 9.10 4.24 9.53
C ASP A 4 8.12 5.33 9.07
N PRO A 5 6.88 5.35 9.59
CA PRO A 5 5.78 6.16 9.06
C PRO A 5 5.89 7.64 9.48
N ARG A 6 6.94 8.30 9.00
CA ARG A 6 7.17 9.75 9.10
C ARG A 6 7.69 10.26 7.76
N PRO A 7 7.50 11.54 7.41
CA PRO A 7 8.11 12.11 6.21
C PRO A 7 9.63 11.83 6.16
N GLY A 8 10.09 11.27 5.04
CA GLY A 8 11.46 10.83 4.82
C GLY A 8 11.80 9.43 5.36
N GLY A 9 10.90 8.79 6.10
CA GLY A 9 11.08 7.42 6.59
C GLY A 9 10.90 6.38 5.49
N GLY A 10 11.73 5.34 5.53
CA GLY A 10 11.71 4.26 4.54
C GLY A 10 10.72 3.15 4.89
N TRP A 11 10.22 2.46 3.87
CA TRP A 11 9.42 1.25 4.04
C TRP A 11 9.85 0.16 3.06
N ARG A 12 9.69 -1.11 3.48
CA ARG A 12 9.93 -2.29 2.64
C ARG A 12 8.91 -3.39 2.90
N ALA A 13 8.44 -4.01 1.83
CA ALA A 13 7.53 -5.15 1.85
C ALA A 13 7.96 -6.23 0.84
N ARG A 14 7.36 -7.42 0.96
CA ARG A 14 7.61 -8.56 0.08
C ARG A 14 6.27 -9.24 -0.19
N ILE A 15 5.94 -9.43 -1.46
CA ILE A 15 4.75 -10.16 -1.90
C ILE A 15 5.19 -11.56 -2.31
N ARG A 16 4.45 -12.58 -1.85
CA ARG A 16 4.70 -13.98 -2.16
C ARG A 16 3.41 -14.67 -2.56
N SER A 17 3.43 -15.41 -3.67
CA SER A 17 2.39 -16.37 -4.04
C SER A 17 3.06 -17.66 -4.50
N ALA A 18 2.83 -18.75 -3.77
CA ALA A 18 3.33 -20.06 -4.15
C ALA A 18 2.59 -20.60 -5.39
N GLU A 19 1.30 -20.27 -5.54
CA GLU A 19 0.45 -20.67 -6.67
C GLU A 19 0.94 -20.04 -7.98
N TYR A 20 1.29 -18.75 -7.95
CA TYR A 20 1.72 -18.00 -9.13
C TYR A 20 3.24 -17.87 -9.25
N GLY A 21 4.01 -18.53 -8.36
CA GLY A 21 5.47 -18.43 -8.34
C GLY A 21 6.01 -17.01 -8.11
N VAL A 22 5.21 -16.13 -7.50
CA VAL A 22 5.56 -14.72 -7.27
C VAL A 22 6.36 -14.63 -5.99
N ASP A 23 7.52 -13.99 -6.05
CA ASP A 23 8.32 -13.66 -4.87
C ASP A 23 9.09 -12.36 -5.09
N ARG A 24 8.40 -11.24 -4.89
CA ARG A 24 8.90 -9.90 -5.25
C ARG A 24 9.08 -9.03 -4.02
N ARG A 25 10.11 -8.18 -4.03
CA ARG A 25 10.33 -7.16 -3.00
C ARG A 25 10.02 -5.78 -3.55
N MET A 26 9.47 -4.93 -2.70
CA MET A 26 9.12 -3.56 -3.02
C MET A 26 9.44 -2.65 -1.83
N GLY A 27 9.62 -1.37 -2.11
CA GLY A 27 9.84 -0.38 -1.06
C GLY A 27 9.75 1.04 -1.56
N GLY A 28 10.01 1.97 -0.65
CA GLY A 28 10.03 3.39 -0.94
C GLY A 28 10.15 4.23 0.31
N VAL A 29 9.69 5.48 0.21
CA VAL A 29 9.82 6.52 1.24
C VAL A 29 8.47 7.20 1.45
N TYR A 30 8.09 7.41 2.71
CA TYR A 30 6.94 8.24 3.06
C TYR A 30 7.23 9.70 2.73
N ARG A 31 6.43 10.29 1.83
CA ARG A 31 6.52 11.71 1.47
C ARG A 31 5.64 12.57 2.38
N GLU A 32 4.49 12.05 2.80
CA GLU A 32 3.53 12.75 3.63
C GLU A 32 2.83 11.77 4.57
N VAL A 33 2.73 12.13 5.86
CA VAL A 33 1.98 11.36 6.86
C VAL A 33 1.17 12.37 7.67
N ARG A 34 -0.15 12.43 7.43
CA ARG A 34 -1.08 13.31 8.14
C ARG A 34 -2.22 12.48 8.74
N PRO A 35 -2.09 12.03 10.00
CA PRO A 35 -3.19 11.36 10.68
C PRO A 35 -4.38 12.31 10.93
N PRO A 36 -5.64 11.84 10.81
CA PRO A 36 -6.07 10.55 10.26
C PRO A 36 -6.35 10.60 8.75
N SER A 37 -6.05 11.71 8.05
CA SER A 37 -6.67 12.04 6.77
C SER A 37 -5.88 11.68 5.52
N ARG A 38 -4.55 11.54 5.58
CA ARG A 38 -3.73 11.41 4.35
C ARG A 38 -2.40 10.71 4.55
N LEU A 39 -2.04 9.89 3.56
CA LEU A 39 -0.76 9.20 3.46
C LEU A 39 -0.25 9.26 2.01
N VAL A 40 1.02 9.67 1.83
CA VAL A 40 1.69 9.66 0.52
C VAL A 40 3.05 8.99 0.66
N PHE A 41 3.34 8.02 -0.21
CA PHE A 41 4.63 7.33 -0.23
C PHE A 41 5.03 6.93 -1.64
N THR A 42 6.33 6.75 -1.84
CA THR A 42 6.86 6.19 -3.09
C THR A 42 6.78 4.67 -3.07
N TYR A 43 6.64 4.09 -4.25
CA TYR A 43 6.59 2.66 -4.47
C TYR A 43 7.48 2.30 -5.64
N ARG A 44 8.39 1.36 -5.42
CA ARG A 44 9.27 0.81 -6.45
C ARG A 44 9.51 -0.67 -6.19
N TRP A 45 9.59 -1.47 -7.24
CA TRP A 45 10.10 -2.84 -7.15
C TRP A 45 11.61 -2.85 -6.91
N GLU A 46 12.09 -3.77 -6.08
CA GLU A 46 13.54 -3.98 -5.85
C GLU A 46 14.14 -4.98 -6.87
N GLU A 47 13.53 -5.13 -8.03
CA GLU A 47 13.98 -6.04 -9.09
C GLU A 47 14.97 -5.34 -10.04
N PRO A 48 15.98 -6.06 -10.57
CA PRO A 48 16.98 -5.48 -11.46
C PRO A 48 16.37 -4.88 -12.74
N ASP A 49 15.30 -5.48 -13.23
CA ASP A 49 14.63 -5.15 -14.49
C ASP A 49 13.30 -4.41 -14.28
N ASP A 50 13.18 -3.62 -13.21
CA ASP A 50 11.99 -2.81 -12.92
C ASP A 50 11.80 -1.69 -13.96
N GLU A 51 11.01 -1.98 -15.00
CA GLU A 51 10.65 -1.05 -16.09
C GLU A 51 9.65 0.03 -15.67
N VAL A 52 8.92 -0.18 -14.56
CA VAL A 52 7.92 0.76 -14.04
C VAL A 52 8.60 1.97 -13.40
N GLY A 53 9.71 1.72 -12.70
CA GLY A 53 10.39 2.72 -11.92
C GLY A 53 9.60 3.17 -10.69
N GLU A 54 9.96 4.34 -10.14
CA GLU A 54 9.30 4.86 -8.94
C GLU A 54 7.92 5.44 -9.27
N THR A 55 6.88 4.90 -8.64
CA THR A 55 5.52 5.45 -8.62
C THR A 55 5.21 6.11 -7.27
N VAL A 56 4.14 6.89 -7.22
CA VAL A 56 3.65 7.56 -6.01
C VAL A 56 2.27 7.04 -5.67
N VAL A 57 2.12 6.55 -4.46
CA VAL A 57 0.83 6.18 -3.87
C VAL A 57 0.33 7.34 -3.01
N THR A 58 -0.93 7.72 -3.19
CA THR A 58 -1.67 8.69 -2.38
C THR A 58 -2.93 8.03 -1.86
N ILE A 59 -3.10 8.07 -0.55
CA ILE A 59 -4.29 7.56 0.14
C ILE A 59 -4.89 8.70 0.94
N THR A 60 -6.20 8.90 0.81
CA THR A 60 -6.96 9.83 1.63
C THR A 60 -8.09 9.11 2.34
N PHE A 61 -8.38 9.57 3.55
CA PHE A 61 -9.44 9.04 4.39
C PHE A 61 -10.42 10.14 4.72
N ALA A 62 -11.71 9.85 4.55
CA ALA A 62 -12.81 10.72 4.95
C ALA A 62 -13.77 9.97 5.88
N ASP A 63 -14.40 10.71 6.79
CA ASP A 63 -15.50 10.18 7.58
C ASP A 63 -16.69 9.84 6.67
N ALA A 64 -17.32 8.69 6.92
CA ALA A 64 -18.47 8.21 6.18
C ALA A 64 -19.46 7.53 7.15
N ASP A 65 -20.18 8.34 7.93
CA ASP A 65 -21.26 7.90 8.84
C ASP A 65 -20.84 6.76 9.79
N GLY A 66 -19.75 6.97 10.54
CA GLY A 66 -19.19 5.96 11.44
C GLY A 66 -18.36 4.89 10.74
N LYS A 67 -18.13 5.03 9.44
CA LYS A 67 -17.14 4.28 8.65
C LYS A 67 -16.07 5.23 8.11
N THR A 68 -15.14 4.70 7.33
CA THR A 68 -14.11 5.47 6.65
C THR A 68 -14.21 5.23 5.15
N GLU A 69 -14.35 6.30 4.37
CA GLU A 69 -14.14 6.27 2.93
C GLU A 69 -12.63 6.40 2.66
N MET A 70 -12.05 5.40 1.99
CA MET A 70 -10.66 5.41 1.56
C MET A 70 -10.59 5.63 0.05
N THR A 71 -9.91 6.69 -0.38
CA THR A 71 -9.54 6.87 -1.80
C THR A 71 -8.08 6.50 -2.00
N PHE A 72 -7.80 5.61 -2.94
CA PHE A 72 -6.46 5.16 -3.28
C PHE A 72 -6.10 5.58 -4.71
N HIS A 73 -4.92 6.15 -4.88
CA HIS A 73 -4.38 6.52 -6.19
C HIS A 73 -2.90 6.15 -6.28
N GLN A 74 -2.47 5.50 -7.37
CA GLN A 74 -1.07 5.22 -7.68
C GLN A 74 -0.73 5.68 -9.10
N GLY A 75 0.43 6.31 -9.28
CA GLY A 75 0.96 6.68 -10.61
C GLY A 75 2.27 7.47 -10.54
N ARG A 76 2.91 7.81 -11.66
CA ARG A 76 2.56 7.52 -13.06
C ARG A 76 3.08 6.13 -13.47
N PHE A 77 2.30 5.38 -14.24
CA PHE A 77 2.73 4.11 -14.85
C PHE A 77 3.22 4.35 -16.28
N PRO A 78 4.14 3.52 -16.79
CA PRO A 78 4.65 3.63 -18.17
C PRO A 78 3.58 3.27 -19.21
N ASP A 79 2.74 2.26 -18.91
CA ASP A 79 1.70 1.78 -19.80
C ASP A 79 0.48 1.22 -19.04
N GLU A 80 -0.53 0.79 -19.80
CA GLU A 80 -1.77 0.25 -19.25
C GLU A 80 -1.60 -1.15 -18.63
N THR A 81 -0.71 -1.97 -19.16
CA THR A 81 -0.45 -3.32 -18.63
C THR A 81 0.12 -3.24 -17.22
N GLU A 82 1.08 -2.36 -16.99
CA GLU A 82 1.65 -2.13 -15.66
C GLU A 82 0.62 -1.54 -14.70
N ARG A 83 -0.17 -0.56 -15.15
CA ARG A 83 -1.28 0.00 -14.37
C ARG A 83 -2.27 -1.08 -13.94
N GLU A 84 -2.63 -1.98 -14.85
CA GLU A 84 -3.58 -3.06 -14.60
C GLU A 84 -3.01 -4.12 -13.66
N GLY A 85 -1.75 -4.52 -13.83
CA GLY A 85 -1.05 -5.42 -12.91
C GLY A 85 -1.02 -4.90 -11.47
N HIS A 86 -0.71 -3.61 -11.29
CA HIS A 86 -0.73 -2.97 -9.97
C HIS A 86 -2.15 -2.91 -9.40
N ARG A 87 -3.16 -2.62 -10.24
CA ARG A 87 -4.57 -2.62 -9.81
C ARG A 87 -4.97 -3.99 -9.26
N TYR A 88 -4.62 -5.09 -9.94
CA TYR A 88 -4.91 -6.44 -9.46
C TYR A 88 -4.22 -6.74 -8.13
N GLY A 89 -2.94 -6.40 -8.00
CA GLY A 89 -2.19 -6.58 -6.75
C GLY A 89 -2.82 -5.82 -5.56
N TRP A 90 -3.22 -4.56 -5.78
CA TRP A 90 -3.87 -3.76 -4.74
C TRP A 90 -5.26 -4.24 -4.38
N MET A 91 -6.05 -4.73 -5.35
CA MET A 91 -7.37 -5.29 -5.07
C MET A 91 -7.29 -6.45 -4.08
N SER A 92 -6.35 -7.39 -4.26
CA SER A 92 -6.14 -8.48 -3.31
C SER A 92 -5.75 -7.97 -1.92
N ALA A 93 -4.88 -6.95 -1.85
CA ALA A 93 -4.54 -6.33 -0.57
C ALA A 93 -5.73 -5.64 0.11
N PHE A 94 -6.68 -5.08 -0.65
CA PHE A 94 -7.91 -4.50 -0.10
C PHE A 94 -8.91 -5.54 0.38
N GLU A 95 -8.97 -6.72 -0.25
CA GLU A 95 -9.75 -7.86 0.23
C GLU A 95 -9.21 -8.34 1.60
N ASP A 96 -7.88 -8.49 1.71
CA ASP A 96 -7.22 -8.83 2.98
C ASP A 96 -7.47 -7.76 4.06
N LEU A 97 -7.41 -6.48 3.69
CA LEU A 97 -7.70 -5.37 4.59
C LEU A 97 -9.15 -5.42 5.09
N ALA A 98 -10.12 -5.65 4.20
CA ALA A 98 -11.53 -5.77 4.57
C ALA A 98 -11.75 -6.92 5.56
N ALA A 99 -11.17 -8.10 5.27
CA ALA A 99 -11.25 -9.24 6.17
C ALA A 99 -10.61 -8.96 7.54
N ALA A 100 -9.49 -8.24 7.58
CA ALA A 100 -8.82 -7.88 8.82
C ALA A 100 -9.62 -6.86 9.66
N LEU A 101 -10.36 -5.96 9.02
CA LEU A 101 -11.24 -4.99 9.69
C LEU A 101 -12.53 -5.63 10.23
N ASP A 102 -13.04 -6.66 9.54
CA ASP A 102 -14.24 -7.41 9.95
C ASP A 102 -13.95 -8.46 11.04
N ALA A 103 -12.69 -8.86 11.20
CA ALA A 103 -12.29 -9.75 12.28
C ALA A 103 -12.52 -9.07 13.65
N PRO A 104 -13.09 -9.76 14.65
CA PRO A 104 -13.27 -9.19 15.98
C PRO A 104 -11.92 -8.76 16.55
N GLY A 105 -11.72 -7.45 16.68
CA GLY A 105 -10.44 -6.88 17.10
C GLY A 105 -10.05 -7.33 18.50
N ASP A 106 -8.81 -7.81 18.64
CA ASP A 106 -8.14 -7.82 19.94
C ASP A 106 -8.04 -6.35 20.39
N SER A 107 -8.92 -5.98 21.33
CA SER A 107 -8.97 -4.62 21.85
C SER A 107 -7.62 -4.30 22.48
N PRO A 108 -6.97 -3.17 22.18
CA PRO A 108 -5.75 -2.79 22.86
C PRO A 108 -6.09 -2.63 24.35
N ARG A 109 -5.49 -3.48 25.19
CA ARG A 109 -5.56 -3.31 26.64
C ARG A 109 -5.13 -1.89 26.99
N SER A 110 -6.07 -1.08 27.46
CA SER A 110 -5.76 0.23 28.02
C SER A 110 -4.72 0.05 29.14
N ARG A 111 -3.61 0.77 29.06
CA ARG A 111 -2.83 1.13 30.25
C ARG A 111 -3.17 2.56 30.63
#